data_AF-A0A4R4X4F9-F1
#
_entry.id   AF-A0A4R4X4F9-F1
#
_cell.length_a   1.000
_cell.length_b   1.000
_cell.length_c   1.000
_cell.angle_alpha   90.00
_cell.angle_beta   90.00
_cell.angle_gamma   90.00
#
_symmetry.space_group_name_H-M   'P 1'
#
loop_
_entity.id
_entity.type
_entity.pdbx_description
1 polymer ?
#
loop_
_entity_poly.entity_id
_entity_poly.type
_entity_poly.pdbx_seq_one_letter_code
_entity_poly.pdbx_strand_id
1 'polypeptide(L)'
;MGLQLPGELISLLGMLGYTWPEADETKLMEMGGTWMSFGGTLQSTSSGADSVAQGVWTTNKGEDFEAFQKDWTNDEAASANIRDAATDCMLVGAGLLIAGVVVLVLKINVIVQLIILAIQIAQAIATAAVTFGASLAEIPIFKMITGAIIDQLLGMAVEALLNG
;
A
#
# COMPACT_ATOMS: atom_id res chain seq x y z
N MET A 1 5.38 -6.90 11.41
CA MET A 1 6.65 -6.16 11.30
C MET A 1 7.07 -6.25 9.86
N GLY A 2 7.26 -5.10 9.22
CA GLY A 2 7.65 -5.03 7.82
C GLY A 2 9.09 -5.50 7.56
N LEU A 3 9.39 -5.70 6.29
CA LEU A 3 10.66 -6.16 5.74
C LEU A 3 11.78 -5.20 6.17
N GLN A 4 12.82 -5.81 6.75
CA GLN A 4 13.99 -5.13 7.29
C GLN A 4 15.20 -5.33 6.40
N LEU A 5 16.06 -4.32 6.34
CA LEU A 5 17.31 -4.39 5.60
C LEU A 5 18.37 -5.13 6.43
N PRO A 6 19.06 -6.15 5.88
CA PRO A 6 20.21 -6.76 6.53
C PRO A 6 21.31 -5.72 6.82
N GLY A 7 21.95 -5.83 7.99
CA GLY A 7 22.92 -4.84 8.48
C GLY A 7 24.04 -4.47 7.50
N GLU A 8 24.59 -5.47 6.80
CA GLU A 8 25.63 -5.25 5.78
C GLU A 8 25.17 -4.32 4.65
N LEU A 9 23.90 -4.43 4.24
CA LEU A 9 23.31 -3.64 3.16
C LEU A 9 22.92 -2.23 3.60
N ILE A 10 22.72 -1.99 4.91
CA ILE A 10 22.46 -0.65 5.46
C ILE A 10 23.65 0.28 5.18
N SER A 11 24.87 -0.23 5.41
CA SER A 11 26.08 0.54 5.14
C SER A 11 26.22 0.89 3.65
N LEU A 12 25.86 -0.05 2.77
CA LEU A 12 25.93 0.13 1.32
C LEU A 12 24.87 1.11 0.81
N LEU A 13 23.66 1.03 1.33
CA LEU A 13 22.59 1.98 1.03
C LEU A 13 22.96 3.41 1.49
N GLY A 14 23.52 3.53 2.68
CA GLY A 14 24.03 4.82 3.21
C GLY A 14 25.16 5.39 2.36
N MET A 15 26.06 4.55 1.83
CA MET A 15 27.10 4.98 0.88
C MET A 15 26.53 5.52 -0.45
N LEU A 16 25.33 5.09 -0.83
CA LEU A 16 24.62 5.61 -2.01
C LEU A 16 23.84 6.90 -1.70
N GLY A 17 23.74 7.30 -0.42
CA GLY A 17 23.01 8.49 0.01
C GLY A 17 21.51 8.27 0.25
N TYR A 18 21.04 7.02 0.28
CA TYR A 18 19.64 6.69 0.52
C TYR A 18 19.40 6.26 1.97
N THR A 19 18.16 6.46 2.44
CA THR A 19 17.68 5.96 3.72
C THR A 19 16.70 4.81 3.50
N TRP A 20 16.76 3.79 4.36
CA TRP A 20 15.81 2.69 4.30
C TRP A 20 14.40 3.17 4.70
N PRO A 21 13.34 2.84 3.93
CA PRO A 21 11.98 3.23 4.28
C PRO A 21 11.47 2.50 5.53
N GLU A 22 11.00 3.27 6.51
CA GLU A 22 10.46 2.76 7.79
C GLU A 22 9.00 2.29 7.69
N ALA A 23 8.32 2.54 6.57
CA ALA A 23 6.93 2.13 6.36
C ALA A 23 6.77 0.62 6.60
N ASP A 24 5.80 0.22 7.42
CA ASP A 24 5.48 -1.19 7.68
C ASP A 24 4.35 -1.63 6.76
N GLU A 25 4.72 -2.30 5.67
CA GLU A 25 3.76 -2.79 4.68
C GLU A 25 2.78 -3.82 5.25
N THR A 26 3.17 -4.58 6.26
CA THR A 26 2.28 -5.54 6.91
C THR A 26 1.19 -4.79 7.66
N LYS A 27 1.55 -3.73 8.38
CA LYS A 27 0.57 -2.87 9.07
C LYS A 27 -0.35 -2.13 8.09
N LEU A 28 0.17 -1.66 6.96
CA LEU A 28 -0.67 -1.05 5.92
C LEU A 28 -1.72 -2.04 5.43
N MET A 29 -1.33 -3.28 5.14
CA MET A 29 -2.28 -4.33 4.73
C MET A 29 -3.28 -4.69 5.85
N GLU A 30 -2.82 -4.78 7.10
CA GLU A 30 -3.66 -5.06 8.27
C GLU A 30 -4.71 -3.95 8.48
N MET A 31 -4.29 -2.69 8.39
CA MET A 31 -5.20 -1.54 8.44
C MET A 31 -6.19 -1.57 7.28
N GLY A 32 -5.73 -1.91 6.07
CA GLY A 32 -6.59 -2.07 4.91
C GLY A 32 -7.68 -3.13 5.11
N GLY A 33 -7.30 -4.30 5.62
CA GLY A 33 -8.24 -5.35 5.99
C GLY A 33 -9.23 -4.93 7.07
N THR A 34 -8.78 -4.14 8.05
CA THR A 34 -9.65 -3.60 9.11
C THR A 34 -10.72 -2.67 8.54
N TRP A 35 -10.33 -1.76 7.63
CA TRP A 35 -11.26 -0.86 6.95
C TRP A 35 -12.27 -1.60 6.07
N MET A 36 -11.82 -2.62 5.33
CA MET A 36 -12.73 -3.47 4.55
C MET A 36 -13.73 -4.22 5.44
N SER A 37 -13.27 -4.79 6.56
CA SER A 37 -14.14 -5.47 7.52
C SER A 37 -15.17 -4.52 8.15
N PHE A 38 -14.75 -3.28 8.44
CA PHE A 38 -15.64 -2.25 8.96
C PHE A 38 -16.70 -1.86 7.93
N GLY A 39 -16.32 -1.63 6.67
CA GLY A 39 -17.25 -1.40 5.57
C GLY A 39 -18.26 -2.55 5.40
N GLY A 40 -17.81 -3.80 5.47
CA GLY A 40 -18.69 -4.97 5.45
C GLY A 40 -19.71 -4.99 6.59
N THR A 41 -19.30 -4.57 7.79
CA THR A 41 -20.19 -4.48 8.96
C THR A 41 -21.22 -3.36 8.79
N LEU A 42 -20.81 -2.20 8.27
CA LEU A 42 -21.73 -1.09 7.94
C LEU A 42 -22.76 -1.53 6.89
N GLN A 43 -22.32 -2.20 5.83
CA GLN A 43 -23.21 -2.71 4.78
C GLN A 43 -24.21 -3.73 5.34
N SER A 44 -23.77 -4.67 6.16
CA SER A 44 -24.67 -5.65 6.80
C SER A 44 -25.67 -4.98 7.73
N THR A 45 -25.24 -3.95 8.45
CA THR A 45 -26.10 -3.20 9.38
C THR A 45 -27.18 -2.40 8.62
N SER A 46 -26.79 -1.71 7.55
CA SER A 46 -27.74 -1.00 6.67
C SER A 46 -28.75 -1.98 6.05
N SER A 47 -28.31 -3.10 5.48
CA SER A 47 -29.22 -4.09 4.91
C SER A 47 -30.21 -4.67 5.93
N GLY A 48 -29.77 -4.85 7.18
CA GLY A 48 -30.64 -5.25 8.29
C GLY A 48 -31.67 -4.18 8.64
N ALA A 49 -31.24 -2.92 8.73
CA ALA A 49 -32.12 -1.78 8.98
C ALA A 49 -33.17 -1.61 7.86
N ASP A 50 -32.75 -1.73 6.59
CA ASP A 50 -33.66 -1.68 5.43
C ASP A 50 -34.70 -2.81 5.46
N SER A 51 -34.31 -4.01 5.86
CA SER A 51 -35.23 -5.15 5.98
C SER A 51 -36.30 -4.91 7.06
N VAL A 52 -35.89 -4.36 8.22
CA VAL A 52 -36.83 -4.01 9.30
C VAL A 52 -37.75 -2.88 8.86
N ALA A 53 -37.21 -1.83 8.24
CA ALA A 53 -37.99 -0.70 7.76
C ALA A 53 -39.01 -1.14 6.70
N GLN A 54 -38.61 -1.99 5.74
CA GLN A 54 -39.52 -2.61 4.78
C GLN A 54 -40.65 -3.37 5.44
N GLY A 55 -40.38 -4.13 6.51
CA GLY A 55 -41.40 -4.82 7.29
C GLY A 55 -42.47 -3.88 7.85
N VAL A 56 -42.08 -2.67 8.27
CA VAL A 56 -42.98 -1.68 8.87
C VAL A 56 -44.03 -1.18 7.87
N TRP A 57 -43.65 -0.72 6.68
CA TRP A 57 -44.62 -0.20 5.71
C TRP A 57 -45.30 -1.28 4.85
N THR A 58 -44.77 -2.51 4.80
CA THR A 58 -45.44 -3.63 4.11
C THR A 58 -46.54 -4.27 4.96
N THR A 59 -46.36 -4.29 6.29
CA THR A 59 -47.33 -4.88 7.22
C THR A 59 -48.42 -3.89 7.62
N ASN A 60 -48.13 -2.59 7.57
CA ASN A 60 -49.05 -1.53 7.98
C ASN A 60 -49.50 -0.69 6.78
N LYS A 61 -50.72 -0.14 6.86
CA LYS A 61 -51.28 0.76 5.85
C LYS A 61 -51.70 2.07 6.49
N GLY A 62 -51.43 3.18 5.81
CA GLY A 62 -51.78 4.53 6.27
C GLY A 62 -50.80 5.56 5.75
N GLU A 63 -51.23 6.82 5.75
CA GLU A 63 -50.45 7.96 5.25
C GLU A 63 -49.11 8.13 6.01
N ASP A 64 -49.11 7.85 7.32
CA ASP A 64 -47.90 7.89 8.16
C ASP A 64 -46.83 6.88 7.71
N PHE A 65 -47.23 5.71 7.22
CA PHE A 65 -46.32 4.65 6.76
C PHE A 65 -45.76 4.94 5.36
N GLU A 66 -46.56 5.57 4.49
CA GLU A 66 -46.09 6.07 3.19
C GLU A 66 -45.11 7.23 3.37
N ALA A 67 -45.37 8.14 4.32
CA ALA A 67 -44.43 9.21 4.69
C ALA A 67 -43.11 8.65 5.23
N PHE A 68 -43.16 7.64 6.12
CA PHE A 68 -41.97 6.96 6.63
C PHE A 68 -41.19 6.25 5.51
N GLN A 69 -41.88 5.54 4.60
CA GLN A 69 -41.23 4.90 3.46
C GLN A 69 -40.50 5.93 2.60
N LYS A 70 -41.13 7.07 2.31
CA LYS A 70 -40.54 8.14 1.52
C LYS A 70 -39.31 8.76 2.20
N ASP A 71 -39.36 8.96 3.51
CA ASP A 71 -38.24 9.51 4.28
C ASP A 71 -37.07 8.51 4.37
N TRP A 72 -37.36 7.22 4.55
CA TRP A 72 -36.35 6.16 4.65
C TRP A 72 -35.66 5.84 3.31
N THR A 73 -36.38 5.97 2.20
CA THR A 73 -35.86 5.70 0.84
C THR A 73 -35.24 6.91 0.15
N ASN A 74 -35.21 8.06 0.83
CA ASN A 74 -34.54 9.25 0.33
C ASN A 74 -33.03 9.03 0.23
N ASP A 75 -32.38 9.65 -0.76
CA ASP A 75 -30.92 9.57 -0.95
C ASP A 75 -30.16 10.24 0.21
N GLU A 76 -30.79 11.18 0.93
CA GLU A 76 -30.22 11.80 2.13
C GLU A 76 -30.55 11.01 3.42
N ALA A 77 -31.24 9.88 3.32
CA ALA A 77 -31.63 9.09 4.48
C ALA A 77 -30.40 8.51 5.20
N ALA A 78 -30.58 8.22 6.50
CA ALA A 78 -29.53 7.59 7.31
C ALA A 78 -29.02 6.26 6.70
N SER A 79 -29.90 5.48 6.06
CA SER A 79 -29.51 4.22 5.42
C SER A 79 -28.60 4.44 4.20
N ALA A 80 -28.91 5.42 3.35
CA ALA A 80 -28.09 5.78 2.19
C ALA A 80 -26.69 6.24 2.63
N ASN A 81 -26.62 7.15 3.60
CA ASN A 81 -25.34 7.62 4.16
C ASN A 81 -24.47 6.49 4.74
N ILE A 82 -25.09 5.46 5.36
CA ILE A 82 -24.36 4.31 5.89
C ILE A 82 -23.83 3.41 4.76
N ARG A 83 -24.57 3.26 3.65
CA ARG A 83 -24.11 2.50 2.47
C ARG A 83 -22.96 3.20 1.75
N ASP A 84 -23.03 4.52 1.65
CA ASP A 84 -21.95 5.32 1.08
C ASP A 84 -20.70 5.23 1.97
N ALA A 85 -20.86 5.41 3.29
CA ALA A 85 -19.76 5.21 4.24
C ALA A 85 -19.17 3.79 4.18
N ALA A 86 -19.99 2.76 3.98
CA ALA A 86 -19.51 1.39 3.80
C ALA A 86 -18.63 1.26 2.55
N THR A 87 -19.04 1.88 1.45
CA THR A 87 -18.31 1.90 0.18
C THR A 87 -16.98 2.65 0.31
N ASP A 88 -16.99 3.81 0.95
CA ASP A 88 -15.79 4.61 1.21
C ASP A 88 -14.79 3.86 2.10
N CYS A 89 -15.28 3.16 3.13
CA CYS A 89 -14.44 2.31 3.98
C CYS A 89 -13.75 1.20 3.17
N MET A 90 -14.48 0.57 2.25
CA MET A 90 -13.91 -0.46 1.36
C MET A 90 -12.86 0.13 0.40
N LEU A 91 -13.10 1.33 -0.13
CA LEU A 91 -12.17 2.02 -1.01
C LEU A 91 -10.87 2.40 -0.29
N VAL A 92 -10.97 2.99 0.91
CA VAL A 92 -9.81 3.27 1.77
C VAL A 92 -9.05 1.99 2.10
N GLY A 93 -9.78 0.91 2.41
CA GLY A 93 -9.20 -0.40 2.68
C GLY A 93 -8.40 -0.95 1.49
N ALA A 94 -8.95 -0.85 0.27
CA ALA A 94 -8.28 -1.24 -0.96
C ALA A 94 -7.02 -0.41 -1.22
N GLY A 95 -7.08 0.91 -1.05
CA GLY A 95 -5.92 1.80 -1.20
C GLY A 95 -4.78 1.46 -0.24
N LEU A 96 -5.09 1.16 1.03
CA LEU A 96 -4.10 0.73 2.02
C LEU A 96 -3.45 -0.62 1.67
N LEU A 97 -4.23 -1.57 1.13
CA LEU A 97 -3.70 -2.85 0.65
C LEU A 97 -2.74 -2.65 -0.52
N ILE A 98 -3.13 -1.85 -1.51
CA ILE A 98 -2.27 -1.52 -2.66
C ILE A 98 -0.99 -0.85 -2.18
N ALA A 99 -1.10 0.12 -1.28
CA ALA A 99 0.06 0.81 -0.72
C ALA A 99 1.02 -0.15 0.00
N GLY A 100 0.48 -1.09 0.78
CA GLY A 100 1.28 -2.16 1.38
C GLY A 100 2.03 -2.98 0.33
N VAL A 101 1.36 -3.42 -0.74
CA VAL A 101 1.98 -4.23 -1.80
C VAL A 101 3.09 -3.44 -2.52
N VAL A 102 2.83 -2.19 -2.87
CA VAL A 102 3.81 -1.33 -3.56
C VAL A 102 5.07 -1.15 -2.70
N VAL A 103 4.91 -0.84 -1.41
CA VAL A 103 6.04 -0.69 -0.48
C VAL A 103 6.83 -2.00 -0.34
N LEU A 104 6.15 -3.15 -0.26
CA LEU A 104 6.80 -4.46 -0.19
C LEU A 104 7.67 -4.71 -1.42
N VAL A 105 7.10 -4.52 -2.61
CA VAL A 105 7.77 -4.74 -3.89
C VAL A 105 8.97 -3.81 -4.04
N LEU A 106 8.81 -2.53 -3.68
CA LEU A 106 9.91 -1.56 -3.67
C LEU A 106 11.07 -2.05 -2.79
N LYS A 107 10.79 -2.40 -1.52
CA LYS A 107 11.82 -2.85 -0.58
C LYS A 107 12.56 -4.10 -1.08
N ILE A 108 11.84 -5.08 -1.62
CA ILE A 108 12.44 -6.29 -2.19
C ILE A 108 13.39 -5.92 -3.33
N ASN A 109 12.96 -5.08 -4.27
CA ASN A 109 13.79 -4.68 -5.40
C ASN A 109 15.03 -3.89 -4.95
N VAL A 110 14.91 -3.00 -3.97
CA VAL A 110 16.06 -2.28 -3.39
C VAL A 110 17.06 -3.27 -2.78
N ILE A 111 16.61 -4.26 -2.01
CA ILE A 111 17.50 -5.30 -1.45
C ILE A 111 18.24 -6.05 -2.55
N VAL A 112 17.53 -6.47 -3.61
CA VAL A 112 18.14 -7.17 -4.75
C VAL A 112 19.22 -6.31 -5.41
N GLN A 113 18.96 -5.02 -5.64
CA GLN A 113 19.94 -4.11 -6.25
C GLN A 113 21.17 -3.91 -5.37
N LEU A 114 20.99 -3.80 -4.04
CA LEU A 114 22.12 -3.70 -3.11
C LEU A 114 22.97 -4.97 -3.08
N ILE A 115 22.35 -6.16 -3.18
CA ILE A 115 23.07 -7.43 -3.26
C ILE A 115 23.89 -7.50 -4.56
N ILE A 116 23.30 -7.11 -5.69
CA ILE A 116 24.00 -7.06 -6.98
C ILE A 116 25.21 -6.11 -6.88
N LEU A 117 25.02 -4.92 -6.33
CA LEU A 117 26.10 -3.95 -6.14
C LEU A 117 27.21 -4.50 -5.23
N ALA A 118 26.85 -5.18 -4.13
CA ALA A 118 27.83 -5.80 -3.23
C ALA A 118 28.68 -6.86 -3.96
N ILE A 119 28.06 -7.69 -4.81
CA ILE A 119 28.76 -8.68 -5.63
C ILE A 119 29.69 -8.00 -6.64
N GLN A 120 29.23 -6.95 -7.32
CA GLN A 120 30.04 -6.19 -8.27
C GLN A 120 31.27 -5.56 -7.60
N ILE A 121 31.11 -4.97 -6.41
CA ILE A 121 32.22 -4.43 -5.62
C ILE A 121 33.20 -5.53 -5.23
N ALA A 122 32.71 -6.69 -4.76
CA ALA A 122 33.56 -7.81 -4.39
C ALA A 122 34.37 -8.33 -5.60
N GLN A 123 33.75 -8.42 -6.78
CA GLN A 123 34.43 -8.81 -8.01
C GLN A 123 35.47 -7.79 -8.48
N ALA A 124 35.14 -6.49 -8.39
CA ALA A 124 36.07 -5.41 -8.72
C ALA A 124 37.32 -5.47 -7.82
N ILE A 125 37.14 -5.76 -6.52
CA ILE A 125 38.24 -5.95 -5.57
C ILE A 125 39.02 -7.24 -5.85
N ALA A 126 38.34 -8.36 -6.12
CA ALA A 126 38.99 -9.64 -6.38
C ALA A 126 39.88 -9.62 -7.64
N THR A 127 39.47 -8.85 -8.65
CA THR A 127 40.22 -8.69 -9.92
C THR A 127 41.24 -7.55 -9.88
N ALA A 128 41.26 -6.73 -8.82
CA ALA A 128 42.09 -5.54 -8.74
C ALA A 128 43.59 -5.81 -8.95
N ALA A 129 44.12 -6.91 -8.42
CA ALA A 129 45.54 -7.23 -8.60
C ALA A 129 45.88 -7.56 -10.06
N VAL A 130 44.99 -8.28 -10.76
CA VAL A 130 45.19 -8.71 -12.15
C VAL A 130 44.95 -7.57 -13.13
N THR A 131 44.05 -6.65 -12.79
CA THR A 131 43.74 -5.45 -13.60
C THR A 131 44.62 -4.25 -13.24
N PHE A 132 45.65 -4.44 -12.41
CA PHE A 132 46.50 -3.35 -11.88
C PHE A 132 45.71 -2.20 -11.24
N GLY A 133 44.58 -2.51 -10.61
CA GLY A 133 43.70 -1.55 -9.93
C GLY A 133 42.66 -0.91 -10.84
N ALA A 134 42.65 -1.20 -12.15
CA ALA A 134 41.69 -0.61 -13.08
C ALA A 134 40.23 -0.97 -12.75
N SER A 135 39.97 -2.20 -12.29
CA SER A 135 38.60 -2.63 -11.91
C SER A 135 38.03 -1.86 -10.71
N LEU A 136 38.87 -1.30 -9.83
CA LEU A 136 38.40 -0.49 -8.71
C LEU A 136 37.79 0.84 -9.18
N ALA A 137 38.19 1.34 -10.35
CA ALA A 137 37.61 2.54 -10.95
C ALA A 137 36.18 2.33 -11.47
N GLU A 138 35.71 1.08 -11.56
CA GLU A 138 34.34 0.75 -11.95
C GLU A 138 33.35 0.89 -10.78
N ILE A 139 33.83 0.82 -9.53
CA ILE A 139 32.98 0.88 -8.32
C ILE A 139 32.11 2.15 -8.29
N PRO A 140 32.62 3.37 -8.55
CA PRO A 140 31.79 4.57 -8.61
C PRO A 140 30.71 4.50 -9.71
N ILE A 141 31.02 3.84 -10.83
CA ILE A 141 30.08 3.68 -11.96
C ILE A 141 28.94 2.75 -11.54
N PHE A 142 29.26 1.60 -10.93
CA PHE A 142 28.24 0.68 -10.40
C PHE A 142 27.33 1.36 -9.38
N LYS A 143 27.92 2.13 -8.45
CA LYS A 143 27.13 2.92 -7.47
C LYS A 143 26.16 3.89 -8.14
N MET A 144 26.61 4.60 -9.18
CA MET A 144 25.77 5.54 -9.94
C MET A 144 24.61 4.82 -10.64
N ILE A 145 24.87 3.68 -11.28
CA ILE A 145 23.85 2.87 -11.95
C ILE A 145 22.83 2.36 -10.93
N THR A 146 23.29 1.81 -9.80
CA THR A 146 22.40 1.33 -8.73
C THR A 146 21.54 2.48 -8.18
N GLY A 147 22.12 3.66 -7.96
CA GLY A 147 21.36 4.85 -7.54
C GLY A 147 20.26 5.21 -8.53
N ALA A 148 20.58 5.29 -9.83
CA ALA A 148 19.59 5.59 -10.86
C ALA A 148 18.45 4.56 -10.92
N ILE A 149 18.75 3.27 -10.72
CA ILE A 149 17.73 2.22 -10.65
C ILE A 149 16.86 2.39 -9.40
N ILE A 150 17.46 2.71 -8.25
CA ILE A 150 16.70 2.99 -7.02
C ILE A 150 15.76 4.19 -7.22
N ASP A 151 16.23 5.27 -7.84
CA ASP A 151 15.40 6.44 -8.17
C ASP A 151 14.24 6.06 -9.09
N GLN A 152 14.47 5.22 -10.10
CA GLN A 152 13.42 4.72 -10.97
C GLN A 152 12.40 3.86 -10.21
N LEU A 153 12.86 2.98 -9.33
CA LEU A 153 11.99 2.16 -8.47
C LEU A 153 11.13 3.03 -7.56
N LEU A 154 11.71 4.09 -6.98
CA LEU A 154 10.98 5.07 -6.18
C LEU A 154 9.94 5.80 -7.02
N GLY A 155 10.30 6.25 -8.22
CA GLY A 155 9.39 6.89 -9.16
C GLY A 155 8.19 6.00 -9.49
N MET A 156 8.43 4.73 -9.83
CA MET A 156 7.36 3.75 -10.11
C MET A 156 6.47 3.50 -8.88
N ALA A 157 7.06 3.44 -7.69
CA ALA A 157 6.30 3.27 -6.46
C ALA A 157 5.40 4.48 -6.16
N VAL A 158 5.93 5.70 -6.33
CA VAL A 158 5.16 6.94 -6.17
C VAL A 158 4.04 7.03 -7.22
N GLU A 159 4.34 6.71 -8.47
CA GLU A 159 3.36 6.70 -9.55
C GLU A 159 2.23 5.70 -9.28
N ALA A 160 2.57 4.48 -8.84
CA ALA A 160 1.60 3.46 -8.48
C ALA A 160 0.70 3.86 -7.30
N LEU A 161 1.18 4.74 -6.41
CA LEU A 161 0.40 5.26 -5.28
C LEU A 161 -0.46 6.48 -5.64
N LEU A 162 0.02 7.33 -6.56
CA LEU A 162 -0.67 8.59 -6.92
C LEU A 162 -1.66 8.43 -8.07
N ASN A 163 -1.41 7.49 -8.98
CA ASN A 163 -2.26 7.21 -10.15
C ASN A 163 -3.08 5.90 -9.98
N GLY A 164 -2.98 5.25 -8.83
CA GLY A 164 -3.70 4.02 -8.47
C GLY A 164 -5.08 4.28 -7.88
#